data_AF-A0A7Y3DTG1-F1
#
_entry.id   AF-A0A7Y3DTG1-F1
#
_cell.length_a   1.000
_cell.length_b   1.000
_cell.length_c   1.000
_cell.angle_alpha   90.00
_cell.angle_beta   90.00
_cell.angle_gamma   90.00
#
_symmetry.space_group_name_H-M   'P 1'
#
loop_
_entity.id
_entity.type
_entity.pdbx_description
1 polymer ?
#
loop_
_entity_poly.entity_id
_entity_poly.type
_entity_poly.pdbx_seq_one_letter_code
_entity_poly.pdbx_strand_id
1 'polypeptide(L)'
;MPDFVRIDRNLQDAILAIMKYVKDNTGIEPTDQEIAVALKSYFILNEVGNQIGYQLKKTQEKKETDQIEIKGLRWTLNLLRGPGQNILAKAGVFRKDISEAIQATQDFIAKKSGTKPNHDIIAKSLKSSFILSEIKNQIDWQRKNAKRAKSFKKIS
;
A
#
# COMPACT_ATOMS: atom_id res chain seq x y z
N MET A 1 -14.16 17.85 5.43
CA MET A 1 -12.69 18.06 5.44
C MET A 1 -12.04 16.68 5.42
N PRO A 2 -10.99 16.43 4.61
CA PRO A 2 -10.24 15.19 4.73
C PRO A 2 -9.50 15.17 6.09
N ASP A 3 -9.79 14.17 6.91
CA ASP A 3 -9.06 13.93 8.15
C ASP A 3 -7.66 13.38 7.81
N PHE A 4 -6.63 14.03 8.35
CA PHE A 4 -5.24 13.61 8.18
C PHE A 4 -4.70 12.96 9.46
N VAL A 5 -3.91 11.91 9.29
CA VAL A 5 -3.32 11.12 10.37
C VAL A 5 -1.83 10.89 10.09
N ARG A 6 -1.04 10.83 11.17
CA ARG A 6 0.33 10.30 11.10
C ARG A 6 0.29 8.81 11.41
N ILE A 7 1.07 8.03 10.67
CA ILE A 7 1.22 6.58 10.88
C ILE A 7 2.65 6.27 11.29
N ASP A 8 2.88 5.08 11.85
CA ASP A 8 4.21 4.66 12.25
C ASP A 8 5.19 4.62 11.09
N ARG A 9 6.46 4.92 11.38
CA ARG A 9 7.52 5.06 10.37
C ARG A 9 7.67 3.83 9.48
N ASN A 10 7.55 2.63 10.04
CA ASN A 10 7.67 1.39 9.27
C ASN A 10 6.52 1.23 8.26
N LEU A 11 5.30 1.61 8.65
CA LEU A 11 4.14 1.63 7.75
C LEU A 11 4.27 2.75 6.72
N GLN A 12 4.73 3.94 7.12
CA GLN A 12 5.03 5.03 6.20
C GLN A 12 5.99 4.55 5.11
N ASP A 13 7.11 3.93 5.48
CA ASP A 13 8.10 3.43 4.53
C ASP A 13 7.49 2.37 3.59
N ALA A 14 6.59 1.51 4.08
CA ALA A 14 5.89 0.53 3.27
C ALA A 14 4.87 1.17 2.30
N ILE A 15 4.14 2.20 2.71
CA ILE A 15 3.21 2.92 1.82
C ILE A 15 4.00 3.70 0.76
N LEU A 16 5.11 4.32 1.13
CA LEU A 16 6.00 4.98 0.19
C LEU A 16 6.63 3.98 -0.79
N ALA A 17 6.98 2.78 -0.33
CA ALA A 17 7.42 1.69 -1.20
C ALA A 17 6.41 1.39 -2.30
N ILE A 18 5.13 1.25 -1.92
CA ILE A 18 4.03 1.03 -2.87
C ILE A 18 3.95 2.19 -3.86
N MET A 19 3.97 3.44 -3.39
CA MET A 19 3.91 4.63 -4.26
C MET A 19 5.04 4.63 -5.28
N LYS A 20 6.27 4.38 -4.83
CA LYS A 20 7.45 4.32 -5.69
C LYS A 20 7.34 3.19 -6.70
N TYR A 21 7.03 1.98 -6.24
CA TYR A 21 6.93 0.80 -7.11
C TYR A 21 5.87 0.98 -8.19
N VAL A 22 4.69 1.47 -7.84
CA VAL A 22 3.61 1.72 -8.80
C VAL A 22 4.01 2.82 -9.79
N LYS A 23 4.63 3.90 -9.33
CA LYS A 23 5.13 4.96 -10.20
C LYS A 23 6.17 4.44 -11.19
N ASP A 24 7.16 3.68 -10.70
CA ASP A 24 8.25 3.15 -11.52
C ASP A 24 7.73 2.17 -12.60
N ASN A 25 6.63 1.43 -12.32
CA ASN A 25 6.04 0.46 -13.25
C ASN A 25 4.90 0.99 -14.13
N THR A 26 4.21 2.07 -13.74
CA THR A 26 3.04 2.59 -14.47
C THR A 26 3.24 4.01 -15.01
N GLY A 27 4.33 4.67 -14.64
CA GLY A 27 4.60 6.09 -14.93
C GLY A 27 3.80 7.07 -14.08
N ILE A 28 2.81 6.63 -13.30
CA ILE A 28 1.89 7.49 -12.55
C ILE A 28 1.88 7.10 -11.07
N GLU A 29 2.27 8.02 -10.21
CA GLU A 29 2.23 7.85 -8.75
C GLU A 29 0.77 7.63 -8.28
N PRO A 30 0.50 6.58 -7.48
CA PRO A 30 -0.84 6.34 -6.96
C PRO A 30 -1.21 7.34 -5.86
N THR A 31 -2.48 7.69 -5.76
CA THR A 31 -2.99 8.49 -4.63
C THR A 31 -3.16 7.63 -3.38
N ASP A 32 -3.17 8.27 -2.20
CA ASP A 32 -3.52 7.60 -0.93
C ASP A 32 -4.83 6.81 -1.00
N GLN A 33 -5.81 7.28 -1.77
CA GLN A 33 -7.13 6.64 -1.87
C GLN A 33 -7.08 5.41 -2.77
N GLU A 34 -6.34 5.44 -3.87
CA GLU A 34 -6.11 4.24 -4.70
C GLU A 34 -5.43 3.15 -3.88
N ILE A 35 -4.46 3.51 -3.04
CA ILE A 35 -3.79 2.59 -2.12
C ILE A 35 -4.75 2.08 -1.06
N ALA A 36 -5.50 2.95 -0.38
CA ALA A 36 -6.46 2.55 0.64
C ALA A 36 -7.53 1.58 0.10
N VAL A 37 -8.05 1.86 -1.10
CA VAL A 37 -9.03 0.98 -1.77
C VAL A 37 -8.38 -0.36 -2.17
N ALA A 38 -7.14 -0.35 -2.66
CA ALA A 38 -6.42 -1.58 -2.97
C ALA A 38 -6.21 -2.45 -1.71
N LEU A 39 -5.75 -1.85 -0.61
CA LEU A 39 -5.53 -2.54 0.66
C LEU A 39 -6.82 -3.11 1.28
N LYS A 40 -7.96 -2.43 1.11
CA LYS A 40 -9.27 -2.90 1.57
C LYS A 40 -9.87 -4.00 0.65
N SER A 41 -9.27 -4.29 -0.51
CA SER A 41 -9.80 -5.32 -1.41
C SER A 41 -9.57 -6.72 -0.84
N TYR A 42 -10.58 -7.58 -0.95
CA TYR A 42 -10.54 -8.94 -0.39
C TYR A 42 -9.32 -9.75 -0.88
N PHE A 43 -8.98 -9.62 -2.17
CA PHE A 43 -7.82 -10.28 -2.75
C PHE A 43 -6.52 -9.85 -2.05
N ILE A 44 -6.27 -8.55 -1.91
CA ILE A 44 -5.06 -8.06 -1.23
C ILE A 44 -5.07 -8.44 0.26
N LEU A 45 -6.21 -8.37 0.94
CA LEU A 45 -6.34 -8.82 2.33
C LEU A 45 -5.95 -10.29 2.49
N ASN A 46 -6.39 -11.15 1.56
CA ASN A 46 -6.04 -12.56 1.58
C ASN A 46 -4.55 -12.79 1.31
N GLU A 47 -3.99 -12.12 0.30
CA GLU A 47 -2.58 -12.27 -0.06
C GLU A 47 -1.63 -11.75 1.02
N VAL A 48 -1.94 -10.60 1.65
CA VAL A 48 -1.18 -10.10 2.79
C VAL A 48 -1.26 -11.10 3.96
N GLY A 49 -2.43 -11.66 4.24
CA GLY A 49 -2.59 -12.70 5.27
C GLY A 49 -1.76 -13.96 4.99
N ASN A 50 -1.74 -14.43 3.74
CA ASN A 50 -0.93 -15.57 3.31
C ASN A 50 0.57 -15.27 3.46
N GLN A 51 0.98 -14.06 3.05
CA GLN A 51 2.37 -13.62 3.15
C GLN A 51 2.84 -13.51 4.61
N ILE A 52 2.01 -13.00 5.52
CA ILE A 52 2.32 -12.99 6.96
C ILE A 52 2.49 -14.42 7.47
N GLY A 53 1.56 -15.32 7.13
CA GLY A 53 1.65 -16.72 7.52
C GLY A 53 2.95 -17.38 7.05
N TYR A 54 3.36 -17.11 5.81
CA TYR A 54 4.63 -17.57 5.25
C TYR A 54 5.85 -16.98 5.99
N GLN A 55 5.84 -15.68 6.29
CA GLN A 55 6.93 -15.01 7.01
C GLN A 55 7.11 -15.54 8.43
N LEU A 56 6.01 -15.80 9.15
CA LEU A 56 6.07 -16.37 10.49
C LEU A 56 6.70 -17.76 10.48
N LYS A 57 6.32 -18.61 9.51
CA LYS A 57 6.93 -19.95 9.32
C LYS A 57 8.42 -19.85 8.96
N LYS A 58 8.79 -19.01 7.99
CA LYS A 58 10.21 -18.79 7.61
C LYS A 58 11.08 -18.29 8.76
N THR A 59 10.53 -17.44 9.63
CA THR A 59 11.25 -16.91 10.80
C THR A 59 11.57 -18.05 11.79
N GLN A 60 10.65 -19.00 11.97
CA GLN A 60 10.91 -20.21 12.76
C GLN A 60 11.99 -21.10 12.11
N GLU A 61 12.03 -21.14 10.78
CA GLU A 61 12.96 -21.97 10.00
C GLU A 61 14.32 -21.30 9.67
N LYS A 62 14.58 -20.06 10.12
CA LYS A 62 15.79 -19.26 9.81
C LYS A 62 16.15 -19.15 8.31
N LYS A 63 15.15 -19.12 7.41
CA LYS A 63 15.37 -18.98 5.96
C LYS A 63 15.47 -17.51 5.50
N GLU A 64 16.26 -17.26 4.45
CA GLU A 64 16.37 -15.94 3.81
C GLU A 64 15.02 -15.41 3.29
N THR A 65 14.93 -14.08 3.25
CA THR A 65 13.69 -13.32 3.09
C THR A 65 13.61 -12.72 1.69
N ASP A 66 12.50 -12.90 0.98
CA ASP A 66 12.32 -12.42 -0.41
C ASP A 66 11.93 -10.93 -0.47
N GLN A 67 12.51 -10.12 0.42
CA GLN A 67 12.14 -8.71 0.56
C GLN A 67 12.96 -7.85 -0.38
N ILE A 68 12.29 -6.83 -0.93
CA ILE A 68 12.99 -5.77 -1.63
C ILE A 68 13.67 -4.89 -0.57
N GLU A 69 15.00 -4.88 -0.55
CA GLU A 69 15.74 -3.82 0.15
C GLU A 69 15.52 -2.50 -0.59
N ILE A 70 14.64 -1.68 -0.05
CA ILE A 70 14.42 -0.33 -0.57
C ILE A 70 15.51 0.56 0.02
N LYS A 71 16.70 0.51 -0.59
CA LYS A 71 17.83 1.38 -0.21
C LYS A 71 17.43 2.84 -0.40
N GLY A 72 17.22 3.52 0.72
CA GLY A 72 17.00 4.96 0.83
C GLY A 72 15.87 5.47 -0.05
N LEU A 73 14.62 5.47 0.46
CA LEU A 73 13.51 6.26 -0.08
C LEU A 73 13.84 7.76 0.00
N ARG A 74 14.75 8.25 -0.84
CA ARG A 74 15.04 9.67 -0.99
C ARG A 74 13.99 10.25 -1.93
N TRP A 75 12.92 10.77 -1.33
CA TRP A 75 11.89 11.50 -2.07
C TRP A 75 12.35 12.94 -2.29
N THR A 76 12.58 13.32 -3.54
CA THR A 76 12.85 14.71 -3.90
C THR A 76 11.53 15.45 -4.09
N LEU A 77 11.29 16.45 -3.25
CA LEU A 77 10.18 17.37 -3.38
C LEU A 77 10.56 18.47 -4.38
N ASN A 78 9.97 18.46 -5.58
CA ASN A 78 10.15 19.58 -6.51
C ASN A 78 9.14 20.68 -6.19
N LEU A 79 9.55 21.67 -5.40
CA LEU A 79 8.72 22.80 -4.96
C LEU A 79 8.38 23.79 -6.09
N LEU A 80 9.12 23.76 -7.21
CA LEU A 80 8.94 24.70 -8.32
C LEU A 80 7.77 24.32 -9.25
N ARG A 81 7.31 23.06 -9.23
CA ARG A 81 6.22 22.56 -10.10
C ARG A 81 4.84 22.58 -9.43
N GLY A 82 4.67 23.36 -8.36
CA GLY A 82 3.46 23.35 -7.52
C GLY A 82 3.41 22.11 -6.62
N PRO A 83 2.36 21.94 -5.79
CA PRO A 83 2.29 20.80 -4.89
C PRO A 83 2.20 19.52 -5.70
N GLY A 84 3.29 18.76 -5.75
CA GLY A 84 3.31 17.43 -6.32
C GLY A 84 2.22 16.54 -5.70
N GLN A 85 1.84 15.49 -6.42
CA GLN A 85 0.97 14.48 -5.85
C GLN A 85 1.63 13.86 -4.61
N ASN A 86 0.83 13.64 -3.55
CA ASN A 86 1.23 12.98 -2.30
C ASN A 86 2.34 13.68 -1.48
N ILE A 87 2.44 15.02 -1.49
CA ILE A 87 3.43 15.74 -0.65
C ILE A 87 3.28 15.41 0.84
N LEU A 88 2.05 15.38 1.34
CA LEU A 88 1.77 15.09 2.75
C LEU A 88 2.21 13.66 3.11
N ALA A 89 1.94 12.69 2.23
CA ALA A 89 2.37 11.30 2.43
C ALA A 89 3.90 11.17 2.53
N LYS A 90 4.65 11.95 1.73
CA LYS A 90 6.12 12.02 1.80
C LYS A 90 6.61 12.60 3.14
N ALA A 91 5.81 13.45 3.77
CA ALA A 91 6.03 13.95 5.13
C ALA A 91 5.43 13.05 6.23
N GLY A 92 4.91 11.86 5.89
CA GLY A 92 4.32 10.90 6.84
C GLY A 92 2.89 11.24 7.27
N VAL A 93 2.23 12.17 6.59
CA VAL A 93 0.86 12.61 6.86
C VAL A 93 -0.05 12.07 5.77
N PHE A 94 -0.97 11.18 6.14
CA PHE A 94 -1.84 10.47 5.21
C PHE A 94 -3.30 10.81 5.47
N ARG A 95 -4.17 10.59 4.48
CA ARG A 95 -5.62 10.56 4.73
C ARG A 95 -5.99 9.43 5.68
N LYS A 96 -6.99 9.65 6.52
CA LYS A 96 -7.53 8.67 7.49
C LYS A 96 -7.85 7.32 6.86
N ASP A 97 -8.30 7.30 5.60
CA ASP A 97 -8.57 6.09 4.81
C ASP A 97 -7.41 5.08 4.79
N ILE A 98 -6.15 5.56 4.81
CA ILE A 98 -4.96 4.70 4.88
C ILE A 98 -4.88 3.99 6.23
N SER A 99 -5.06 4.72 7.32
CA SER A 99 -5.07 4.14 8.67
C SER A 99 -6.22 3.13 8.82
N GLU A 100 -7.41 3.46 8.32
CA GLU A 100 -8.54 2.52 8.28
C GLU A 100 -8.26 1.28 7.42
N ALA A 101 -7.55 1.42 6.30
CA ALA A 101 -7.19 0.29 5.46
C ALA A 101 -6.17 -0.63 6.13
N ILE A 102 -5.19 -0.06 6.84
CA ILE A 102 -4.23 -0.81 7.66
C ILE A 102 -4.96 -1.53 8.80
N GLN A 103 -5.89 -0.84 9.47
CA GLN A 103 -6.71 -1.43 10.53
C GLN A 103 -7.58 -2.58 9.99
N ALA A 104 -8.24 -2.40 8.85
CA ALA A 104 -9.02 -3.45 8.19
C ALA A 104 -8.15 -4.67 7.83
N THR A 105 -6.90 -4.43 7.41
CA THR A 105 -5.91 -5.48 7.15
C THR A 105 -5.58 -6.25 8.43
N GLN A 106 -5.30 -5.55 9.54
CA GLN A 106 -5.07 -6.19 10.83
C GLN A 106 -6.26 -7.03 11.29
N ASP A 107 -7.46 -6.49 11.20
CA ASP A 107 -8.67 -7.14 11.69
C ASP A 107 -9.03 -8.36 10.85
N PHE A 108 -8.83 -8.29 9.53
CA PHE A 108 -8.99 -9.44 8.64
C PHE A 108 -8.02 -10.57 9.01
N ILE A 109 -6.75 -10.24 9.24
CA ILE A 109 -5.72 -11.23 9.57
C ILE A 109 -5.93 -11.79 10.97
N ALA A 110 -6.37 -10.97 11.93
CA ALA A 110 -6.75 -11.41 13.26
C ALA A 110 -7.89 -12.44 13.20
N LYS A 111 -8.91 -12.18 12.37
CA LYS A 111 -10.02 -13.14 12.16
C LYS A 111 -9.55 -14.47 11.54
N LYS A 112 -8.58 -14.42 10.63
CA LYS A 112 -8.07 -15.63 9.92
C LYS A 112 -7.06 -16.43 10.75
N SER A 113 -6.21 -15.76 11.53
CA SER A 113 -5.06 -16.38 12.22
C SER A 113 -5.19 -16.40 13.75
N GLY A 114 -6.23 -15.79 14.32
CA GLY A 114 -6.43 -15.66 15.76
C GLY A 114 -5.55 -14.62 16.45
N THR A 115 -4.57 -14.03 15.75
CA THR A 115 -3.64 -13.04 16.31
C THR A 115 -3.62 -11.78 15.45
N LYS A 116 -3.75 -10.61 16.09
CA LYS A 116 -3.65 -9.32 15.39
C LYS A 116 -2.19 -9.02 15.05
N PRO A 117 -1.81 -8.88 13.77
CA PRO A 117 -0.44 -8.57 13.41
C PRO A 117 -0.10 -7.14 13.79
N ASN A 118 1.12 -6.93 14.30
CA ASN A 118 1.63 -5.60 14.59
C ASN A 118 2.05 -4.87 13.29
N HIS A 119 2.37 -3.58 13.42
CA HIS A 119 2.71 -2.72 12.29
C HIS A 119 3.98 -3.15 11.55
N ASP A 120 4.95 -3.75 12.25
CA ASP A 120 6.21 -4.20 11.64
C ASP A 120 6.00 -5.39 10.71
N ILE A 121 5.20 -6.37 11.14
CA ILE A 121 4.86 -7.55 10.34
C ILE A 121 4.08 -7.15 9.09
N ILE A 122 3.14 -6.20 9.23
CA ILE A 122 2.39 -5.68 8.08
C ILE A 122 3.32 -4.92 7.14
N ALA A 123 4.11 -3.98 7.64
CA ALA A 123 5.05 -3.21 6.84
C ALA A 123 6.02 -4.12 6.08
N LYS A 124 6.52 -5.17 6.72
CA LYS A 124 7.37 -6.18 6.11
C LYS A 124 6.65 -6.95 5.01
N SER A 125 5.39 -7.32 5.21
CA SER A 125 4.58 -8.01 4.19
C SER A 125 4.26 -7.12 2.99
N LEU A 126 3.92 -5.86 3.22
CA LEU A 126 3.63 -4.89 2.15
C LEU A 126 4.84 -4.58 1.26
N LYS A 127 6.07 -4.74 1.78
CA LYS A 127 7.31 -4.58 1.02
C LYS A 127 7.74 -5.83 0.23
N SER A 128 6.98 -6.92 0.30
CA SER A 128 7.21 -8.10 -0.53
C SER A 128 6.99 -7.76 -2.01
N SER A 129 7.88 -8.22 -2.90
CA SER A 129 7.76 -8.02 -4.35
C SER A 129 6.41 -8.50 -4.88
N PHE A 130 5.95 -9.65 -4.39
CA PHE A 130 4.64 -10.21 -4.72
C PHE A 130 3.50 -9.26 -4.35
N ILE A 131 3.45 -8.78 -3.10
CA ILE A 131 2.39 -7.87 -2.64
C ILE A 131 2.44 -6.53 -3.37
N LEU A 132 3.63 -5.99 -3.62
CA LEU A 132 3.80 -4.76 -4.40
C LEU A 132 3.25 -4.92 -5.83
N SER A 133 3.50 -6.06 -6.47
CA SER A 133 2.96 -6.39 -7.79
C SER A 133 1.42 -6.47 -7.76
N GLU A 134 0.85 -7.16 -6.77
CA GLU A 134 -0.60 -7.30 -6.65
C GLU A 134 -1.31 -5.97 -6.40
N ILE A 135 -0.76 -5.14 -5.51
CA ILE A 135 -1.31 -3.80 -5.26
C ILE A 135 -1.25 -2.95 -6.53
N LYS A 136 -0.13 -2.99 -7.28
CA LYS A 136 -0.01 -2.30 -8.56
C LYS A 136 -1.08 -2.77 -9.54
N ASN A 137 -1.30 -4.07 -9.68
CA ASN A 137 -2.29 -4.63 -10.58
C ASN A 137 -3.72 -4.19 -10.21
N GLN A 138 -4.02 -4.18 -8.92
CA GLN A 138 -5.31 -3.72 -8.40
C GLN A 138 -5.53 -2.22 -8.70
N ILE A 139 -4.50 -1.38 -8.55
CA ILE A 139 -4.58 0.06 -8.88
C ILE A 139 -4.76 0.28 -10.39
N ASP A 140 -4.03 -0.46 -11.23
CA ASP A 140 -4.20 -0.38 -12.69
C ASP A 140 -5.62 -0.76 -13.11
N TRP A 141 -6.19 -1.81 -12.49
CA TRP A 141 -7.58 -2.21 -12.72
C TRP A 141 -8.57 -1.12 -12.30
N GLN A 142 -8.38 -0.50 -11.12
CA GLN A 142 -9.21 0.63 -10.65
C GLN A 142 -9.19 1.79 -11.65
N ARG A 143 -8.00 2.17 -12.14
CA ARG A 143 -7.82 3.24 -13.12
C ARG A 143 -8.51 2.95 -14.45
N LYS A 144 -8.38 1.72 -14.96
CA LYS A 144 -9.04 1.28 -16.20
C LYS A 144 -10.56 1.34 -16.07
N ASN A 145 -11.12 0.89 -14.95
CA ASN A 145 -12.56 0.96 -14.72
C ASN A 145 -13.08 2.37 -14.52
N ALA A 146 -12.34 3.23 -13.82
CA ALA A 146 -12.70 4.64 -13.70
C ALA A 146 -12.75 5.35 -15.06
N LYS A 147 -11.82 5.02 -15.98
CA LYS A 147 -11.84 5.52 -17.36
C LYS A 147 -13.07 5.04 -18.13
N ARG A 148 -13.39 3.73 -18.06
CA ARG A 148 -14.59 3.15 -18.69
C ARG A 148 -15.87 3.78 -18.17
N ALA A 149 -16.03 3.93 -16.86
CA ALA A 149 -17.20 4.56 -16.27
C ALA A 149 -17.39 6.02 -16.74
N LYS A 150 -16.29 6.77 -16.89
CA LYS A 150 -16.32 8.13 -17.45
C LYS A 150 -16.68 8.18 -18.93
N SER A 151 -16.26 7.19 -19.74
CA SER A 151 -16.65 7.14 -21.15
C SER A 151 -18.12 6.82 -21.32
N PHE A 152 -18.68 5.90 -20.53
CA PHE A 152 -20.12 5.60 -20.57
C PHE A 152 -20.98 6.82 -20.21
N LYS A 153 -20.60 7.58 -19.18
CA LYS A 153 -21.30 8.81 -18.77
C LYS A 153 -21.25 9.97 -19.79
N LYS A 154 -20.36 9.93 -20.79
CA LYS A 154 -20.29 10.97 -21.83
C LYS A 154 -21.17 10.69 -23.05
N ILE A 155 -21.71 9.47 -23.15
CA ILE A 155 -22.50 8.98 -24.29
C ILE A 155 -23.98 8.83 -23.87
N SER A 156 -24.30 8.94 -22.57
CA SER A 156 -25.66 9.02 -22.01
C SER A 156 -26.09 10.47 -21.87
#